data_AF-A0A0G0RL98-F1
#
_entry.id   AF-A0A0G0RL98-F1
#
_cell.length_a   1.000
_cell.length_b   1.000
_cell.length_c   1.000
_cell.angle_alpha   90.00
_cell.angle_beta   90.00
_cell.angle_gamma   90.00
#
_symmetry.space_group_name_H-M   'P 1'
#
loop_
_entity.id
_entity.type
_entity.pdbx_description
1 polymer ?
#
loop_
_entity_poly.entity_id
_entity_poly.type
_entity_poly.pdbx_seq_one_letter_code
_entity_poly.pdbx_strand_id
1 'polypeptide(L)'
;MFKKNKVILPAALIILAFIGYRFMFQKDPSSGNSALAVESKVADGGQSVIGKDLIVTLSKLKSLVLDETFFKDPVFNSLNDFSTSIAPQEVGRTNPFSPIGGLSASDNGDFSADKKVKN
;
A
#
# COMPACT_ATOMS: atom_id res chain seq x y z
N MET A 1 -33.33 -22.53 -58.91
CA MET A 1 -34.69 -22.85 -58.44
C MET A 1 -34.84 -22.40 -56.98
N PHE A 2 -35.03 -21.09 -56.73
CA PHE A 2 -34.96 -20.48 -55.37
C PHE A 2 -36.09 -19.48 -55.11
N LYS A 3 -37.37 -19.91 -55.25
CA LYS A 3 -38.53 -19.01 -55.10
C LYS A 3 -39.38 -19.24 -53.85
N LYS A 4 -39.04 -20.17 -52.94
CA LYS A 4 -39.90 -20.47 -51.77
C LYS A 4 -39.27 -20.22 -50.39
N ASN A 5 -38.09 -19.61 -50.36
CA ASN A 5 -37.38 -19.33 -49.12
C ASN A 5 -36.53 -18.06 -49.26
N LYS A 6 -37.18 -16.95 -49.65
CA LYS A 6 -36.54 -15.63 -49.78
C LYS A 6 -35.88 -15.13 -48.48
N VAL A 7 -36.23 -15.76 -47.34
CA VAL A 7 -35.69 -15.47 -46.01
C VAL A 7 -34.47 -16.33 -45.66
N ILE A 8 -34.30 -17.49 -46.30
CA ILE A 8 -33.20 -18.42 -45.97
C ILE A 8 -31.84 -17.90 -46.42
N LEU A 9 -31.77 -17.21 -47.55
CA LEU A 9 -30.53 -16.61 -48.03
C LEU A 9 -30.01 -15.49 -47.10
N PRO A 10 -30.81 -14.49 -46.69
CA PRO A 10 -30.35 -13.49 -45.72
C PRO A 10 -30.12 -14.07 -44.32
N ALA A 11 -30.92 -15.05 -43.88
CA ALA A 11 -30.72 -15.71 -42.59
C ALA A 11 -29.39 -16.46 -42.52
N ALA A 12 -29.03 -17.21 -43.59
CA ALA A 12 -27.74 -17.88 -43.68
C ALA A 12 -26.57 -16.89 -43.65
N LEU A 13 -26.72 -15.72 -44.28
CA LEU A 13 -25.71 -14.67 -44.31
C LEU A 13 -25.49 -14.04 -42.93
N ILE A 14 -26.57 -13.80 -42.17
CA ILE A 14 -26.51 -13.30 -40.78
C ILE A 14 -25.85 -14.34 -39.86
N ILE A 15 -26.18 -15.62 -40.01
CA ILE A 15 -25.57 -16.70 -39.23
C ILE A 15 -24.06 -16.78 -39.53
N LEU A 16 -23.67 -16.69 -40.80
CA LEU A 16 -22.26 -16.72 -41.19
C LEU A 16 -21.50 -15.49 -40.68
N ALA A 17 -22.11 -14.30 -40.72
CA ALA A 17 -21.56 -13.08 -40.14
C ALA A 17 -21.42 -13.17 -38.62
N PHE A 18 -22.39 -13.78 -37.93
CA PHE A 18 -22.35 -13.99 -36.48
C PHE A 18 -21.24 -14.96 -36.08
N ILE A 19 -21.07 -16.06 -36.82
CA ILE A 19 -19.98 -17.03 -36.60
C ILE A 19 -18.62 -16.38 -36.88
N GLY A 20 -18.49 -15.63 -37.98
CA GLY A 20 -17.28 -14.88 -38.31
C GLY A 20 -16.93 -13.84 -37.23
N TYR A 21 -17.92 -13.10 -36.74
CA TYR A 21 -17.75 -12.16 -35.63
C TYR A 21 -17.31 -12.89 -34.35
N ARG A 22 -17.98 -13.98 -33.98
CA ARG A 22 -17.61 -14.79 -32.82
C ARG A 22 -16.22 -15.40 -32.95
N PHE A 23 -15.75 -15.72 -34.14
CA PHE A 23 -14.40 -16.24 -34.34
C PHE A 23 -13.34 -15.14 -34.29
N MET A 24 -13.61 -13.96 -34.87
CA MET A 24 -12.70 -12.82 -34.86
C MET A 24 -12.62 -12.12 -33.48
N PHE A 25 -13.72 -12.10 -32.73
CA PHE A 25 -13.82 -11.41 -31.43
C PHE A 25 -13.77 -12.35 -30.21
N GLN A 26 -13.77 -13.68 -30.38
CA GLN A 26 -13.45 -14.63 -29.29
C GLN A 26 -12.03 -15.21 -29.40
N LYS A 27 -11.05 -14.37 -29.75
CA LYS A 27 -9.66 -14.74 -29.53
C LYS A 27 -9.38 -14.71 -28.02
N ASP A 28 -9.55 -15.86 -27.39
CA ASP A 28 -9.11 -16.27 -26.04
C ASP A 28 -9.16 -15.22 -24.90
N PRO A 29 -9.91 -15.45 -23.80
CA PRO A 29 -9.61 -14.83 -22.51
C PRO A 29 -8.36 -15.48 -21.86
N SER A 30 -7.33 -15.79 -22.65
CA SER A 30 -6.02 -16.25 -22.19
C SER A 30 -4.91 -15.34 -22.72
N SER A 31 -5.16 -14.03 -22.69
CA SER A 31 -4.13 -13.08 -22.31
C SER A 31 -4.61 -12.46 -21.01
N GLY A 32 -3.99 -12.87 -19.90
CA GLY A 32 -4.15 -12.22 -18.62
C GLY A 32 -3.99 -10.71 -18.75
N ASN A 33 -4.61 -10.01 -17.80
CA ASN A 33 -4.78 -8.56 -17.72
C ASN A 33 -6.15 -8.08 -18.24
N SER A 34 -7.21 -8.55 -17.59
CA SER A 34 -8.37 -7.68 -17.32
C SER A 34 -7.95 -6.60 -16.31
N ALA A 35 -6.95 -5.80 -16.68
CA ALA A 35 -6.55 -4.60 -15.98
C ALA A 35 -7.43 -3.49 -16.52
N LEU A 36 -8.70 -3.43 -16.12
CA LEU A 36 -9.58 -2.26 -16.19
C LEU A 36 -10.97 -2.61 -15.62
N ALA A 37 -11.04 -2.89 -14.32
CA ALA A 37 -12.27 -2.76 -13.51
C ALA A 37 -11.94 -2.93 -12.02
N VAL A 38 -11.11 -2.03 -11.49
CA VAL A 38 -11.21 -1.69 -10.07
C VAL A 38 -12.12 -0.47 -10.03
N GLU A 39 -13.42 -0.70 -9.94
CA GLU A 39 -14.35 0.34 -9.50
C GLU A 39 -14.15 0.54 -8.00
N SER A 40 -12.98 1.05 -7.62
CA SER A 40 -12.86 1.72 -6.34
C SER A 40 -13.53 3.07 -6.55
N LYS A 41 -14.75 3.22 -6.02
CA LYS A 41 -15.29 4.53 -5.67
C LYS A 41 -14.36 5.15 -4.63
N VAL A 42 -13.22 5.68 -5.08
CA VAL A 42 -12.38 6.51 -4.25
C VAL A 42 -12.86 7.93 -4.46
N ALA A 43 -13.56 8.41 -3.46
CA ALA A 43 -13.80 9.82 -3.26
C ALA A 43 -12.47 10.57 -3.46
N ASP A 44 -12.52 11.50 -4.40
CA ASP A 44 -11.82 12.77 -4.47
C ASP A 44 -10.31 12.82 -4.14
N GLY A 45 -9.53 13.14 -5.18
CA GLY A 45 -8.27 13.89 -5.07
C GLY A 45 -7.14 13.34 -4.19
N GLY A 46 -6.43 12.29 -4.65
CA GLY A 46 -5.04 12.03 -4.18
C GLY A 46 -4.66 10.56 -4.02
N GLN A 47 -5.61 9.67 -3.77
CA GLN A 47 -5.33 8.25 -3.48
C GLN A 47 -4.99 7.42 -4.73
N SER A 48 -5.42 7.84 -5.93
CA SER A 48 -5.11 7.13 -7.19
C SER A 48 -3.62 7.18 -7.55
N VAL A 49 -2.90 8.23 -7.17
CA VAL A 49 -1.47 8.39 -7.46
C VAL A 49 -0.62 7.48 -6.57
N ILE A 50 -0.95 7.43 -5.26
CA ILE A 50 -0.25 6.58 -4.27
C ILE A 50 -0.42 5.09 -4.61
N GLY A 51 -1.62 4.68 -5.02
CA GLY A 51 -1.87 3.28 -5.41
C GLY A 51 -1.05 2.85 -6.64
N LYS A 52 -0.89 3.74 -7.63
CA LYS A 52 -0.09 3.45 -8.83
C LYS A 52 1.40 3.34 -8.51
N ASP A 53 1.93 4.26 -7.70
CA ASP A 53 3.36 4.27 -7.35
C ASP A 53 3.75 3.04 -6.49
N LEU A 54 2.87 2.63 -5.59
CA LEU A 54 3.02 1.38 -4.83
C LEU A 54 3.03 0.15 -5.75
N ILE A 55 2.13 0.07 -6.72
CA ILE A 55 2.08 -1.05 -7.69
C ILE A 55 3.35 -1.06 -8.56
N VAL A 56 3.82 0.10 -9.01
CA VAL A 56 5.07 0.22 -9.76
C VAL A 56 6.27 -0.25 -8.93
N THR A 57 6.33 0.15 -7.66
CA THR A 57 7.40 -0.27 -6.74
C THR A 57 7.36 -1.76 -6.46
N LEU A 58 6.18 -2.33 -6.20
CA LEU A 58 6.00 -3.76 -6.00
C LEU A 58 6.36 -4.57 -7.25
N SER A 59 6.04 -4.06 -8.44
CA SER A 59 6.44 -4.69 -9.71
C SER A 59 7.98 -4.73 -9.85
N LYS A 60 8.66 -3.64 -9.51
CA LYS A 60 10.14 -3.56 -9.49
C LYS A 60 10.76 -4.52 -8.47
N LEU A 61 10.19 -4.61 -7.26
CA LEU A 61 10.66 -5.53 -6.22
C LEU A 61 10.42 -7.00 -6.60
N LYS A 62 9.29 -7.31 -7.26
CA LYS A 62 9.01 -8.67 -7.75
C LYS A 62 10.03 -9.15 -8.79
N SER A 63 10.56 -8.24 -9.60
CA SER A 63 11.60 -8.56 -10.59
C SER A 63 13.02 -8.59 -10.03
N LEU A 64 13.20 -8.25 -8.74
CA LEU A 64 14.50 -8.25 -8.10
C LEU A 64 14.96 -9.69 -7.86
N VAL A 65 15.95 -10.14 -8.61
CA VAL A 65 16.65 -11.40 -8.35
C VAL A 65 17.87 -11.06 -7.51
N LEU A 66 17.90 -11.52 -6.25
CA LEU A 66 19.09 -11.41 -5.42
C LEU A 66 20.08 -12.49 -5.86
N ASP A 67 21.32 -12.07 -6.11
CA ASP A 67 22.41 -13.00 -6.38
C ASP A 67 22.93 -13.58 -5.06
N GLU A 68 22.56 -14.83 -4.78
CA GLU A 68 23.01 -15.55 -3.59
C GLU A 68 24.48 -15.98 -3.67
N THR A 69 25.12 -15.88 -4.84
CA THR A 69 26.54 -16.27 -4.99
C THR A 69 27.47 -15.32 -4.27
N PHE A 70 27.09 -14.05 -4.14
CA PHE A 70 27.82 -13.06 -3.34
C PHE A 70 28.03 -13.51 -1.89
N PHE A 71 27.00 -14.08 -1.26
CA PHE A 71 27.08 -14.57 0.12
C PHE A 71 27.91 -15.85 0.27
N LYS A 72 28.21 -16.55 -0.84
CA LYS A 72 29.06 -17.74 -0.88
C LYS A 72 30.53 -17.39 -1.13
N ASP A 73 30.85 -16.13 -1.39
CA ASP A 73 32.23 -15.69 -1.60
C ASP A 73 33.06 -15.90 -0.32
N PRO A 74 34.23 -16.57 -0.39
CA PRO A 74 35.14 -16.71 0.75
C PRO A 74 35.55 -15.38 1.39
N VAL A 75 35.65 -14.31 0.59
CA VAL A 75 35.96 -12.95 1.05
C VAL A 75 34.80 -12.43 1.90
N PHE A 76 33.55 -12.59 1.45
CA PHE A 76 32.37 -12.18 2.23
C PHE A 76 32.30 -12.92 3.57
N ASN A 77 32.58 -14.23 3.56
CA ASN A 77 32.59 -15.06 4.76
C ASN A 77 33.78 -14.79 5.69
N SER A 78 34.82 -14.12 5.21
CA SER A 78 35.97 -13.71 6.03
C SER A 78 35.77 -12.38 6.77
N LEU A 79 34.70 -11.65 6.48
CA LEU A 79 34.40 -10.38 7.12
C LEU A 79 34.08 -10.61 8.59
N ASN A 80 34.79 -9.89 9.45
CA ASN A 80 34.57 -9.93 10.88
C ASN A 80 33.61 -8.82 11.30
N ASP A 81 32.65 -9.13 12.18
CA ASP A 81 31.75 -8.15 12.75
C ASP A 81 32.45 -7.40 13.89
N PHE A 82 32.58 -6.08 13.75
CA PHE A 82 33.17 -5.20 14.76
C PHE A 82 32.12 -4.47 15.60
N SER A 83 30.86 -4.91 15.51
CA SER A 83 29.77 -4.37 16.33
C SER A 83 30.07 -4.57 17.81
N THR A 84 29.90 -3.51 18.59
CA THR A 84 30.02 -3.55 20.05
C THR A 84 28.67 -3.94 20.65
N SER A 85 28.68 -4.86 21.62
CA SER A 85 27.46 -5.15 22.39
C SER A 85 26.96 -3.88 23.07
N ILE A 86 25.70 -3.53 22.82
CA ILE A 86 25.06 -2.40 23.49
C ILE A 86 24.68 -2.86 24.90
N ALA A 87 25.25 -2.21 25.92
CA ALA A 87 24.85 -2.46 27.30
C ALA A 87 23.38 -2.04 27.49
N PRO A 88 22.55 -2.83 28.21
CA PRO A 88 21.19 -2.41 28.55
C PRO A 88 21.22 -1.07 29.27
N GLN A 89 20.54 -0.07 28.71
CA GLN A 89 20.33 1.21 29.37
C GLN A 89 19.02 1.15 30.16
N GLU A 90 18.98 1.83 31.29
CA GLU A 90 17.74 1.98 32.04
C GLU A 90 16.70 2.71 31.19
N VAL A 91 15.44 2.27 31.29
CA VAL A 91 14.33 2.95 30.63
C VAL A 91 14.23 4.35 31.22
N GLY A 92 14.23 5.37 30.36
CA GLY A 92 14.11 6.76 30.79
C GLY A 92 12.82 7.04 31.55
N ARG A 93 12.69 8.25 32.10
CA ARG A 93 11.44 8.69 32.78
C ARG A 93 10.26 8.52 31.82
N THR A 94 9.15 7.96 32.32
CA THR A 94 7.91 7.79 31.55
C THR A 94 7.46 9.08 30.85
N ASN A 95 7.69 10.23 31.48
CA ASN A 95 7.53 11.55 30.87
C ASN A 95 8.86 12.31 30.96
N PRO A 96 9.54 12.59 29.82
CA PRO A 96 10.82 13.30 29.82
C PRO A 96 10.71 14.75 30.27
N PHE A 97 9.51 15.33 30.32
CA PHE A 97 9.25 16.73 30.68
C PHE A 97 8.64 16.93 32.07
N SER A 98 8.45 15.87 32.86
CA SER A 98 7.91 16.04 34.22
C SER A 98 8.86 16.90 35.07
N PRO A 99 8.37 17.89 35.84
CA PRO A 99 9.21 18.74 36.67
C PRO A 99 10.16 17.93 37.56
N ILE A 100 11.41 18.39 37.68
CA ILE A 100 12.39 17.78 38.59
C ILE A 100 11.97 18.18 40.00
N GLY A 101 11.77 17.21 40.90
CA GLY A 101 11.46 17.49 42.31
C GLY A 101 9.98 17.50 42.68
N GLY A 102 9.09 16.87 41.91
CA GLY A 102 7.73 16.53 42.38
C GLY A 102 6.81 17.74 42.69
N LEU A 103 7.22 18.95 42.32
CA LEU A 103 6.38 20.14 42.32
C LEU A 103 5.35 19.99 41.19
N SER A 104 4.36 19.17 41.46
CA SER A 104 3.10 19.18 40.74
C SER A 104 2.57 20.61 40.89
N ALA A 105 2.28 21.27 39.77
CA ALA A 105 1.69 22.61 39.73
C ALA A 105 0.23 22.59 40.25
N SER A 106 0.08 22.17 41.51
CA SER A 106 -1.16 22.07 42.25
C SER A 106 -0.88 22.38 43.72
N ASP A 107 -0.11 23.43 43.98
CA ASP A 107 -0.19 24.16 45.23
C ASP A 107 -0.71 25.56 44.90
N ASN A 108 -2.01 25.63 44.62
CA ASN A 108 -2.74 26.89 44.61
C ASN A 108 -2.91 27.31 46.07
N GLY A 109 -1.83 27.85 46.64
CA GLY A 109 -1.81 28.48 47.95
C GLY A 109 -2.74 29.69 47.95
N ASP A 110 -3.92 29.47 48.50
CA ASP A 110 -4.91 30.44 48.96
C ASP A 110 -4.24 31.52 49.83
N PHE A 111 -3.88 32.66 49.22
CA PHE A 111 -3.56 33.90 49.95
C PHE A 111 -4.86 34.65 50.25
N SER A 112 -5.66 34.10 51.16
CA SER A 112 -6.76 34.83 51.79
C SER A 112 -6.19 35.88 52.74
N ALA A 113 -6.25 37.13 52.31
CA ALA A 113 -5.75 38.29 53.03
C ALA A 113 -6.60 38.57 54.27
N ASP A 114 -6.11 38.15 55.45
CA ASP A 114 -6.69 38.56 56.73
C ASP A 114 -5.65 39.33 57.55
N LYS A 115 -5.70 40.66 57.43
CA LYS A 115 -5.06 41.58 58.39
C LYS A 115 -5.97 42.78 58.65
N LYS A 116 -7.09 42.53 59.35
CA LYS A 116 -7.79 43.60 60.07
C LYS A 116 -6.95 44.04 61.27
N VAL A 117 -6.24 45.15 61.10
CA VAL A 117 -5.65 45.93 62.18
C VAL A 117 -6.78 46.69 62.88
N LYS A 118 -7.01 46.42 64.17
CA LYS A 118 -7.76 47.29 65.09
C LYS A 118 -6.74 48.04 65.95
N ASN A 119 -6.73 49.37 65.83
CA ASN A 119 -6.37 50.28 66.91
C ASN A 119 -7.66 50.93 67.41
#